data_AF-A0A147BPI1-F1
#
_entry.id   AF-A0A147BPI1-F1
#
_cell.length_a   1.000
_cell.length_b   1.000
_cell.length_c   1.000
_cell.angle_alpha   90.00
_cell.angle_beta   90.00
_cell.angle_gamma   90.00
#
_symmetry.space_group_name_H-M   'P 1'
#
loop_
_entity.id
_entity.type
_entity.pdbx_description
1 polymer ?
#
loop_
_entity_poly.entity_id
_entity_poly.type
_entity_poly.pdbx_seq_one_letter_code
_entity_poly.pdbx_strand_id
1 'polypeptide(L)'
;VEDNKSLSSEVEILRANLPDDVAAGRWVEDYGLRTNTSWIVDFIKSTYRCQRMVFHKTWRCSQRKRSKVRGNPGADCPAKIDIKIKKITKNTKKTDPLLRGDMPLPAVIKLIHQEGHTHSTDPADAPRRLRPLTETKRTFQDYFDNGMCPAEAIRLHESKLLAHDGGYALLANGAVNPLPSSVYYWFRLWRDQRLGKDVDPLNKLQELTPTYAEQGLGCRTSKETSHPTKTIEDARFSCCFCGHASRDQRGIIGHLIAHSGDQLTILAPALRGPFSEGAKLESTHRDSKPP
;
A
#
# COMPACT_ATOMS: atom_id res chain seq x y z
N VAL A 1 38.33 -16.13 -36.62
CA VAL A 1 36.92 -16.05 -37.07
C VAL A 1 36.14 -16.93 -36.12
N GLU A 2 34.93 -16.50 -35.74
CA GLU A 2 34.02 -17.12 -34.74
C GLU A 2 34.37 -16.79 -33.27
N ASP A 3 33.51 -16.25 -32.41
CA ASP A 3 32.06 -16.00 -32.50
C ASP A 3 31.69 -14.76 -31.66
N ASN A 4 31.31 -13.67 -32.34
CA ASN A 4 30.54 -12.60 -31.72
C ASN A 4 29.08 -13.02 -31.73
N LYS A 5 28.66 -13.82 -30.74
CA LYS A 5 27.24 -14.07 -30.46
C LYS A 5 26.65 -12.78 -29.91
N SER A 6 26.29 -11.88 -30.82
CA SER A 6 25.48 -10.71 -30.53
C SER A 6 24.19 -11.20 -29.86
N LEU A 7 24.03 -10.90 -28.58
CA LEU A 7 22.83 -11.17 -27.78
C LEU A 7 21.65 -10.39 -28.39
N SER A 8 21.07 -10.98 -29.42
CA SER A 8 19.82 -10.54 -30.03
C SER A 8 18.73 -10.71 -28.98
N SER A 9 18.34 -9.61 -28.35
CA SER A 9 17.18 -9.58 -27.45
C SER A 9 15.95 -9.94 -28.29
N GLU A 10 15.37 -11.12 -28.05
CA GLU A 10 14.21 -11.58 -28.79
C GLU A 10 13.02 -10.65 -28.49
N VAL A 11 12.50 -9.98 -29.52
CA VAL A 11 11.39 -9.03 -29.41
C VAL A 11 10.13 -9.69 -29.94
N GLU A 12 9.22 -10.03 -29.05
CA GLU A 12 7.91 -10.55 -29.43
C GLU A 12 6.97 -9.38 -29.75
N ILE A 13 6.27 -9.46 -30.88
CA ILE A 13 5.33 -8.43 -31.31
C ILE A 13 3.94 -9.01 -31.36
N LEU A 14 3.06 -8.49 -30.50
CA LEU A 14 1.65 -8.84 -30.46
C LEU A 14 0.80 -7.70 -31.05
N ARG A 15 -0.30 -8.08 -31.69
CA ARG A 15 -1.30 -7.15 -32.24
C ARG A 15 -2.61 -7.35 -31.51
N ALA A 16 -3.22 -6.26 -31.08
CA ALA A 16 -4.45 -6.30 -30.29
C ALA A 16 -5.42 -5.18 -30.70
N ASN A 17 -6.69 -5.40 -30.38
CA ASN A 17 -7.74 -4.38 -30.51
C ASN A 17 -7.85 -3.57 -29.22
N LEU A 18 -6.84 -2.75 -28.92
CA LEU A 18 -6.88 -1.81 -27.80
C LEU A 18 -7.30 -0.42 -28.32
N PRO A 19 -8.44 0.13 -27.86
CA PRO A 19 -8.97 1.39 -28.38
C PRO A 19 -8.24 2.64 -27.83
N ASP A 20 -7.81 2.60 -26.57
CA ASP A 20 -7.34 3.77 -25.83
C ASP A 20 -6.24 3.44 -24.79
N ASP A 21 -5.81 4.47 -24.05
CA ASP A 21 -4.78 4.36 -23.03
C ASP A 21 -5.22 3.60 -21.77
N VAL A 22 -6.52 3.62 -21.46
CA VAL A 22 -7.12 2.90 -20.33
C VAL A 22 -7.08 1.40 -20.58
N ALA A 23 -7.51 0.97 -21.77
CA ALA A 23 -7.45 -0.41 -22.21
C ALA A 23 -6.01 -0.93 -22.26
N ALA A 24 -5.06 -0.10 -22.73
CA ALA A 24 -3.64 -0.44 -22.68
C ALA A 24 -3.10 -0.60 -21.25
N GLY A 25 -3.54 0.26 -20.32
CA GLY A 25 -3.20 0.14 -18.90
C GLY A 25 -3.69 -1.17 -18.30
N ARG A 26 -4.97 -1.50 -18.51
CA ARG A 26 -5.58 -2.76 -18.06
C ARG A 26 -4.89 -3.98 -18.62
N TRP A 27 -4.54 -3.95 -19.91
CA TRP A 27 -3.80 -5.03 -20.55
C TRP A 27 -2.44 -5.29 -19.88
N VAL A 28 -1.70 -4.23 -19.52
CA VAL A 28 -0.41 -4.37 -18.81
C VAL A 28 -0.60 -4.90 -17.39
N GLU A 29 -1.67 -4.51 -16.69
CA GLU A 29 -2.00 -5.05 -15.37
C GLU A 29 -2.34 -6.55 -15.43
N ASP A 30 -3.20 -6.96 -16.37
CA ASP A 30 -3.56 -8.38 -16.57
C ASP A 30 -2.34 -9.22 -16.99
N TYR A 31 -1.54 -8.70 -17.93
CA TYR A 31 -0.28 -9.34 -18.32
C TYR A 31 0.66 -9.51 -17.11
N GLY A 32 0.83 -8.47 -16.30
CA GLY A 32 1.65 -8.51 -15.09
C GLY A 32 1.15 -9.54 -14.07
N LEU A 33 -0.16 -9.62 -13.87
CA LEU A 33 -0.78 -10.58 -12.95
C LEU A 33 -0.55 -12.03 -13.41
N ARG A 34 -0.73 -12.32 -14.70
CA ARG A 34 -0.53 -13.68 -15.26
C ARG A 34 0.92 -14.11 -15.30
N THR A 35 1.85 -13.16 -15.44
CA THR A 35 3.29 -13.44 -15.54
C THR A 35 4.05 -13.21 -14.23
N ASN A 36 3.35 -12.86 -13.14
CA ASN A 36 3.95 -12.44 -11.86
C ASN A 36 5.02 -11.34 -12.03
N THR A 37 4.80 -10.42 -12.97
CA THR A 37 5.67 -9.26 -13.20
C THR A 37 4.97 -7.96 -12.86
N SER A 38 5.76 -6.95 -12.49
CA SER A 38 5.22 -5.62 -12.17
C SER A 38 5.91 -4.55 -12.99
N TRP A 39 5.10 -3.65 -13.52
CA TRP A 39 5.50 -2.71 -14.57
C TRP A 39 5.31 -1.26 -14.13
N ILE A 40 6.31 -0.43 -14.38
CA ILE A 40 6.29 1.01 -14.12
C ILE A 40 6.34 1.74 -15.45
N VAL A 41 5.54 2.79 -15.58
CA VAL A 41 5.60 3.67 -16.74
C VAL A 41 6.98 4.33 -16.78
N ASP A 42 7.73 4.06 -17.83
CA ASP A 42 9.08 4.58 -18.07
C ASP A 42 9.00 5.87 -18.90
N PHE A 43 8.22 5.82 -19.99
CA PHE A 43 8.11 6.92 -20.92
C PHE A 43 6.70 7.03 -21.50
N ILE A 44 6.20 8.26 -21.59
CA ILE A 44 4.97 8.60 -22.30
C ILE A 44 5.36 9.48 -23.48
N LYS A 45 5.11 9.02 -24.70
CA LYS A 45 5.36 9.85 -25.88
C LYS A 45 4.17 10.78 -26.07
N SER A 46 4.42 12.09 -26.15
CA SER A 46 3.37 13.04 -26.51
C SER A 46 2.80 12.70 -27.89
N THR A 47 1.52 12.34 -27.94
CA THR A 47 0.78 12.06 -29.17
C THR A 47 -0.03 13.26 -29.65
N TYR A 48 -0.02 14.38 -28.92
CA TYR A 48 -0.79 15.59 -29.26
C TYR A 48 -0.48 16.11 -30.67
N ARG A 49 0.80 16.17 -31.04
CA ARG A 49 1.23 16.56 -32.40
C ARG A 49 1.34 15.37 -33.36
N CYS A 50 1.02 14.16 -32.92
CA CYS A 50 1.16 12.96 -33.72
C CYS A 50 -0.15 12.64 -34.47
N GLN A 51 -0.18 12.96 -35.76
CA GLN A 51 -1.34 12.67 -36.61
C GLN A 51 -1.58 11.17 -36.84
N ARG A 52 -0.61 10.32 -36.51
CA ARG A 52 -0.62 8.87 -36.84
C ARG A 52 -0.87 7.95 -35.64
N MET A 53 -0.75 8.45 -34.40
CA MET A 53 -0.86 7.64 -33.19
C MET A 53 -1.86 8.27 -32.22
N VAL A 54 -2.68 7.42 -31.60
CA VAL A 54 -3.57 7.81 -30.49
C VAL A 54 -2.76 7.81 -29.20
N PHE A 55 -1.97 6.76 -29.01
CA PHE A 55 -1.29 6.48 -27.76
C PHE A 55 0.07 5.84 -28.01
N HIS A 56 1.06 6.24 -27.22
CA HIS A 56 2.35 5.55 -27.15
C HIS A 56 2.91 5.71 -25.74
N LYS A 57 2.95 4.59 -25.02
CA LYS A 57 3.51 4.49 -23.67
C LYS A 57 4.41 3.27 -23.59
N THR A 58 5.38 3.39 -22.71
CA THR A 58 6.41 2.40 -22.49
C THR A 58 6.49 2.08 -21.01
N TRP A 59 6.62 0.81 -20.68
CA TRP A 59 6.77 0.33 -19.32
C TRP A 59 8.07 -0.45 -19.17
N ARG A 60 8.67 -0.34 -17.98
CA ARG A 60 9.84 -1.10 -17.54
C ARG A 60 9.48 -1.97 -16.35
N CYS A 61 10.19 -3.08 -16.17
CA CYS A 61 10.01 -3.89 -14.98
C CYS A 61 10.38 -3.08 -13.71
N SER A 62 9.56 -3.24 -12.68
CA SER A 62 9.71 -2.59 -11.37
C SER A 62 10.78 -3.25 -10.49
N GLN A 63 11.06 -4.53 -10.73
CA GLN A 63 11.93 -5.32 -9.88
C GLN A 63 13.40 -5.03 -10.21
N ARG A 64 14.22 -5.03 -9.16
CA ARG A 64 15.68 -4.82 -9.22
C ARG A 64 16.38 -6.08 -8.71
N LYS A 65 17.66 -6.27 -9.07
CA LYS A 65 18.49 -7.31 -8.43
C LYS A 65 18.53 -7.11 -6.91
N ARG A 66 18.38 -8.21 -6.15
CA ARG A 66 18.34 -8.23 -4.67
C ARG A 66 19.71 -7.96 -4.04
N SER A 67 20.82 -8.13 -4.78
CA SER A 67 22.18 -7.84 -4.31
C SER A 67 22.72 -6.54 -4.93
N LYS A 68 22.70 -5.45 -4.14
CA LYS A 68 23.47 -4.25 -4.49
C LYS A 68 24.94 -4.50 -4.13
N VAL A 69 25.75 -4.86 -5.10
CA VAL A 69 27.16 -4.46 -5.04
C VAL A 69 27.19 -3.02 -5.57
N ARG A 70 27.72 -2.07 -4.79
CA ARG A 70 27.85 -0.68 -5.26
C ARG A 70 28.65 -0.68 -6.57
N GLY A 71 28.14 -0.02 -7.61
CA GLY A 71 28.89 0.26 -8.83
C GLY A 71 28.59 -0.60 -10.07
N ASN A 72 27.52 -1.41 -10.10
CA ASN A 72 27.16 -2.15 -11.32
C ASN A 72 25.88 -1.59 -12.00
N PRO A 73 25.98 -0.87 -13.13
CA PRO A 73 24.84 -0.36 -13.90
C PRO A 73 23.90 -1.44 -14.45
N GLY A 74 24.31 -2.73 -14.46
CA GLY A 74 23.50 -3.88 -14.86
C GLY A 74 22.48 -4.38 -13.81
N ALA A 75 22.09 -3.52 -12.86
CA ALA A 75 21.13 -3.85 -11.79
C ALA A 75 19.66 -3.64 -12.18
N ASP A 76 19.42 -2.97 -13.32
CA ASP A 76 18.08 -2.76 -13.87
C ASP A 76 17.67 -3.94 -14.73
N CYS A 77 16.44 -4.41 -14.55
CA CYS A 77 15.87 -5.43 -15.43
C CYS A 77 15.63 -4.81 -16.82
N PRO A 78 16.23 -5.36 -17.91
CA PRO A 78 16.05 -4.88 -19.27
C PRO A 78 14.66 -5.19 -19.86
N ALA A 79 13.81 -5.94 -19.13
CA ALA A 79 12.47 -6.25 -19.59
C ALA A 79 11.63 -4.99 -19.76
N LYS A 80 10.94 -4.92 -20.90
CA LYS A 80 10.25 -3.71 -21.36
C LYS A 80 8.99 -4.08 -22.16
N ILE A 81 7.95 -3.29 -21.96
CA ILE A 81 6.72 -3.33 -22.76
C ILE A 81 6.60 -1.99 -23.48
N ASP A 82 6.41 -2.01 -24.80
CA ASP A 82 6.17 -0.81 -25.63
C ASP A 82 4.83 -0.97 -26.34
N ILE A 83 3.82 -0.17 -25.97
CA ILE A 83 2.49 -0.21 -26.59
C ILE A 83 2.28 1.05 -27.41
N LYS A 84 1.95 0.85 -28.68
CA LYS A 84 1.60 1.89 -29.65
C LYS A 84 0.23 1.62 -30.24
N ILE A 85 -0.69 2.56 -30.09
CA ILE A 85 -2.02 2.49 -30.71
C ILE A 85 -2.05 3.46 -31.88
N LYS A 86 -2.22 2.92 -33.08
CA LYS A 86 -2.29 3.71 -34.33
C LYS A 86 -3.68 4.33 -34.49
N LYS A 87 -3.75 5.54 -35.05
CA LYS A 87 -5.01 6.13 -35.51
C LYS A 87 -5.50 5.37 -36.74
N ILE A 88 -6.76 4.96 -36.76
CA ILE A 88 -7.38 4.31 -37.91
C ILE A 88 -7.82 5.41 -38.88
N THR A 89 -7.10 5.55 -39.99
CA THR A 89 -7.34 6.53 -41.06
C THR A 89 -7.27 5.82 -42.40
N LYS A 90 -7.76 6.45 -43.48
CA LYS A 90 -7.66 5.88 -44.83
C LYS A 90 -6.20 5.54 -45.19
N ASN A 91 -5.25 6.40 -44.80
CA ASN A 91 -3.82 6.19 -45.08
C ASN A 91 -3.22 5.07 -44.22
N THR A 92 -3.55 5.00 -42.93
CA THR A 92 -3.02 3.92 -42.07
C THR A 92 -3.59 2.56 -42.45
N LYS A 93 -4.87 2.48 -42.88
CA LYS A 93 -5.45 1.26 -43.48
C LYS A 93 -4.74 0.85 -44.76
N LYS A 94 -4.33 1.79 -45.61
CA LYS A 94 -3.51 1.48 -46.80
C LYS A 94 -2.16 0.88 -46.43
N THR A 95 -1.50 1.40 -45.40
CA THR A 95 -0.16 0.92 -45.01
C THR A 95 -0.15 -0.34 -44.15
N ASP A 96 -1.17 -0.57 -43.32
CA ASP A 96 -1.21 -1.68 -42.36
C ASP A 96 -2.43 -2.57 -42.64
N PRO A 97 -2.24 -3.77 -43.22
CA PRO A 97 -3.33 -4.69 -43.57
C PRO A 97 -4.19 -5.10 -42.39
N LEU A 98 -3.62 -5.16 -41.17
CA LEU A 98 -4.33 -5.59 -39.95
C LEU A 98 -5.37 -4.56 -39.46
N LEU A 99 -5.49 -3.42 -40.14
CA LEU A 99 -6.50 -2.39 -39.87
C LEU A 99 -7.68 -2.42 -40.87
N ARG A 100 -7.66 -3.32 -41.87
CA ARG A 100 -8.65 -3.36 -42.95
C ARG A 100 -9.85 -4.26 -42.67
N GLY A 101 -9.73 -5.23 -41.77
CA GLY A 101 -10.81 -6.17 -41.43
C GLY A 101 -11.89 -5.58 -40.53
N ASP A 102 -12.97 -6.34 -40.33
CA ASP A 102 -14.11 -5.98 -39.48
C ASP A 102 -13.70 -5.78 -38.01
N MET A 103 -12.64 -6.49 -37.59
CA MET A 103 -11.99 -6.33 -36.29
C MET A 103 -10.57 -5.75 -36.49
N PRO A 104 -10.41 -4.42 -36.55
CA PRO A 104 -9.10 -3.81 -36.73
C PRO A 104 -8.22 -4.04 -35.49
N LEU A 105 -6.92 -4.29 -35.70
CA LEU A 105 -5.92 -4.47 -34.63
C LEU A 105 -4.95 -3.26 -34.57
N PRO A 106 -5.40 -2.08 -34.11
CA PRO A 106 -4.61 -0.85 -34.09
C PRO A 106 -3.43 -0.86 -33.12
N ALA A 107 -3.46 -1.72 -32.10
CA ALA A 107 -2.43 -1.75 -31.08
C ALA A 107 -1.27 -2.66 -31.49
N VAL A 108 -0.05 -2.14 -31.35
CA VAL A 108 1.21 -2.86 -31.50
C VAL A 108 1.84 -2.91 -30.13
N ILE A 109 1.97 -4.13 -29.61
CA ILE A 109 2.57 -4.41 -28.30
C ILE A 109 3.90 -5.10 -28.57
N LYS A 110 5.00 -4.49 -28.13
CA LYS A 110 6.32 -5.11 -28.20
C LYS A 110 6.73 -5.55 -26.80
N LEU A 111 7.04 -6.82 -26.66
CA LEU A 111 7.51 -7.44 -25.43
C LEU A 111 8.99 -7.78 -25.59
N ILE A 112 9.77 -7.33 -24.62
CA ILE A 112 11.18 -7.68 -24.47
C ILE A 112 11.23 -8.46 -23.15
N HIS A 113 11.23 -9.80 -23.21
CA HIS A 113 10.86 -10.61 -22.04
C HIS A 113 11.75 -11.84 -21.77
N GLN A 114 12.14 -12.61 -22.78
CA GLN A 114 12.40 -14.04 -22.52
C GLN A 114 13.79 -14.39 -21.97
N GLU A 115 14.86 -13.67 -22.33
CA GLU A 115 16.20 -13.85 -21.71
C GLU A 115 16.63 -12.65 -20.84
N GLY A 116 15.72 -11.68 -20.65
CA GLY A 116 16.04 -10.37 -20.09
C GLY A 116 15.68 -10.17 -18.63
N HIS A 117 14.93 -11.05 -17.97
CA HIS A 117 14.67 -10.84 -16.54
C HIS A 117 15.93 -11.16 -15.73
N THR A 118 16.49 -10.15 -15.08
CA THR A 118 17.65 -10.30 -14.20
C THR A 118 17.27 -10.83 -12.81
N HIS A 119 16.00 -11.23 -12.63
CA HIS A 119 15.42 -11.77 -11.41
C HIS A 119 14.49 -12.94 -11.77
N SER A 120 14.33 -13.90 -10.86
CA SER A 120 13.35 -14.97 -11.03
C SER A 120 11.93 -14.41 -10.97
N THR A 121 11.08 -14.84 -11.90
CA THR A 121 9.64 -14.56 -11.97
C THR A 121 8.80 -15.64 -11.28
N ASP A 122 9.43 -16.74 -10.85
CA ASP A 122 8.81 -17.93 -10.26
C ASP A 122 9.01 -18.18 -8.73
N PRO A 123 9.66 -17.31 -7.92
CA PRO A 123 9.75 -17.60 -6.49
C PRO A 123 8.37 -17.40 -5.82
N ALA A 124 8.07 -18.19 -4.78
CA ALA A 124 6.87 -18.05 -3.95
C ALA A 124 6.62 -16.63 -3.40
N ASP A 125 7.65 -15.78 -3.36
CA ASP A 125 7.59 -14.38 -2.94
C ASP A 125 7.31 -13.37 -4.09
N ALA A 126 7.31 -13.78 -5.36
CA ALA A 126 7.06 -12.87 -6.49
C ALA A 126 5.66 -12.22 -6.42
N PRO A 127 4.58 -12.96 -6.12
CA PRO A 127 3.24 -12.37 -6.01
C PRO A 127 3.17 -11.26 -4.95
N ARG A 128 3.88 -11.40 -3.81
CA ARG A 128 3.91 -10.39 -2.73
C ARG A 128 4.47 -9.03 -3.17
N ARG A 129 5.31 -9.03 -4.20
CA ARG A 129 5.98 -7.82 -4.69
C ARG A 129 5.24 -7.18 -5.85
N LEU A 130 4.09 -7.73 -6.20
CA LEU A 130 3.27 -7.15 -7.24
C LEU A 130 2.76 -5.78 -6.80
N ARG A 131 2.71 -4.85 -7.76
CA ARG A 131 2.10 -3.55 -7.53
C ARG A 131 0.59 -3.73 -7.34
N PRO A 132 0.00 -3.03 -6.35
CA PRO A 132 -1.44 -3.07 -6.17
C PRO A 132 -2.19 -2.64 -7.42
N LEU A 133 -3.23 -3.39 -7.76
CA LEU A 133 -4.10 -3.11 -8.90
C LEU A 133 -4.81 -1.78 -8.72
N THR A 134 -5.16 -1.16 -9.84
CA THR A 134 -5.98 0.06 -9.83
C THR A 134 -7.32 -0.17 -9.13
N GLU A 135 -7.93 -1.36 -9.30
CA GLU A 135 -9.18 -1.74 -8.63
C GLU A 135 -9.02 -1.87 -7.12
N THR A 136 -7.99 -2.59 -6.66
CA THR A 136 -7.65 -2.70 -5.23
C THR A 136 -7.53 -1.33 -4.58
N LYS A 137 -6.83 -0.39 -5.25
CA LYS A 137 -6.69 0.97 -4.74
C LYS A 137 -8.04 1.69 -4.61
N ARG A 138 -8.96 1.50 -5.56
CA ARG A 138 -10.32 2.08 -5.50
C ARG A 138 -11.09 1.53 -4.31
N THR A 139 -11.06 0.22 -4.10
CA THR A 139 -11.70 -0.42 -2.95
C THR A 139 -11.23 0.18 -1.61
N PHE A 140 -9.92 0.45 -1.48
CA PHE A 140 -9.40 1.12 -0.29
C PHE A 140 -9.81 2.59 -0.19
N GLN A 141 -9.92 3.31 -1.32
CA GLN A 141 -10.47 4.67 -1.33
C GLN A 141 -11.92 4.69 -0.85
N ASP A 142 -12.74 3.72 -1.27
CA ASP A 142 -14.12 3.58 -0.80
C ASP A 142 -14.17 3.30 0.70
N TYR A 143 -13.27 2.46 1.24
CA TYR A 143 -13.18 2.24 2.69
C TYR A 143 -12.88 3.53 3.46
N PHE A 144 -11.98 4.36 2.95
CA PHE A 144 -11.65 5.64 3.57
C PHE A 144 -12.80 6.65 3.46
N ASP A 145 -13.51 6.66 2.33
CA ASP A 145 -14.70 7.51 2.13
C ASP A 145 -15.84 7.09 3.07
N ASN A 146 -15.91 5.82 3.48
CA ASN A 146 -16.80 5.32 4.54
C ASN A 146 -16.30 5.60 5.96
N GLY A 147 -15.20 6.34 6.14
CA GLY A 147 -14.67 6.75 7.44
C GLY A 147 -13.83 5.69 8.16
N MET A 148 -13.45 4.60 7.50
CA MET A 148 -12.59 3.58 8.12
C MET A 148 -11.16 4.08 8.27
N CYS A 149 -10.53 3.78 9.41
CA CYS A 149 -9.09 4.00 9.54
C CYS A 149 -8.29 2.94 8.74
N PRO A 150 -7.01 3.18 8.42
CA PRO A 150 -6.19 2.23 7.67
C PRO A 150 -6.18 0.81 8.25
N ALA A 151 -6.12 0.68 9.58
CA ALA A 151 -6.08 -0.62 10.23
C ALA A 151 -7.38 -1.40 10.08
N GLU A 152 -8.53 -0.73 10.21
CA GLU A 152 -9.85 -1.33 9.99
C GLU A 152 -10.05 -1.72 8.53
N ALA A 153 -9.65 -0.84 7.60
CA ALA A 153 -9.72 -1.10 6.17
C ALA A 153 -8.90 -2.33 5.78
N ILE A 154 -7.66 -2.47 6.31
CA ILE A 154 -6.82 -3.65 6.08
C ILE A 154 -7.51 -4.91 6.61
N ARG A 155 -7.94 -4.90 7.88
CA ARG A 155 -8.59 -6.07 8.50
C ARG A 155 -9.85 -6.51 7.75
N LEU A 156 -10.67 -5.55 7.34
CA LEU A 156 -11.89 -5.83 6.55
C LEU A 156 -11.53 -6.42 5.19
N HIS A 157 -10.52 -5.85 4.51
CA HIS A 157 -10.07 -6.33 3.20
C HIS A 157 -9.52 -7.75 3.30
N GLU A 158 -8.66 -8.04 4.28
CA GLU A 158 -8.12 -9.38 4.53
C GLU A 158 -9.22 -10.39 4.85
N SER A 159 -10.20 -10.00 5.67
CA SER A 159 -11.37 -10.83 5.98
C SER A 159 -12.19 -11.18 4.73
N LYS A 160 -12.43 -10.19 3.85
CA LYS A 160 -13.11 -10.43 2.57
C LYS A 160 -12.32 -11.37 1.66
N LEU A 161 -11.00 -11.22 1.60
CA LEU A 161 -10.14 -12.10 0.79
C LEU A 161 -10.14 -13.54 1.31
N LEU A 162 -10.13 -13.74 2.64
CA LEU A 162 -10.22 -15.06 3.26
C LEU A 162 -11.54 -15.78 2.98
N ALA A 163 -12.63 -15.02 2.80
CA ALA A 163 -13.95 -15.58 2.47
C ALA A 163 -14.07 -16.04 1.01
N HIS A 164 -13.14 -15.65 0.13
CA HIS A 164 -13.11 -16.09 -1.26
C HIS A 164 -12.37 -17.42 -1.44
N ASP A 165 -12.71 -18.16 -2.50
CA ASP A 165 -11.99 -19.36 -2.90
C ASP A 165 -10.51 -19.03 -3.15
N GLY A 166 -9.61 -19.79 -2.51
CA GLY A 166 -8.17 -19.54 -2.57
C GLY A 166 -7.70 -18.33 -1.74
N GLY A 167 -8.44 -17.92 -0.71
CA GLY A 167 -8.16 -16.73 0.09
C GLY A 167 -6.72 -16.59 0.59
N TYR A 168 -6.06 -17.68 0.99
CA TYR A 168 -4.63 -17.63 1.39
C TYR A 168 -3.69 -17.19 0.26
N ALA A 169 -3.95 -17.60 -0.98
CA ALA A 169 -3.15 -17.18 -2.14
C ALA A 169 -3.40 -15.70 -2.46
N LEU A 170 -4.64 -15.23 -2.32
CA LEU A 170 -4.99 -13.83 -2.52
C LEU A 170 -4.36 -12.92 -1.45
N LEU A 171 -4.31 -13.37 -0.19
CA LEU A 171 -3.60 -12.65 0.87
C LEU A 171 -2.10 -12.50 0.59
N ALA A 172 -1.48 -13.48 -0.06
CA ALA A 172 -0.08 -13.43 -0.43
C ALA A 172 0.19 -12.62 -1.72
N ASN A 173 -0.84 -12.23 -2.45
CA ASN A 173 -0.70 -11.50 -3.71
C ASN A 173 -0.70 -9.98 -3.45
N GLY A 174 0.46 -9.33 -3.62
CA GLY A 174 0.64 -7.88 -3.44
C GLY A 174 -0.21 -7.00 -4.36
N ALA A 175 -0.68 -7.55 -5.49
CA ALA A 175 -1.58 -6.85 -6.41
C ALA A 175 -2.99 -6.70 -5.83
N VAL A 176 -3.45 -7.73 -5.11
CA VAL A 176 -4.80 -7.83 -4.54
C VAL A 176 -4.82 -7.44 -3.06
N ASN A 177 -3.80 -7.86 -2.31
CA ASN A 177 -3.58 -7.52 -0.92
C ASN A 177 -2.32 -6.63 -0.78
N PRO A 178 -2.49 -5.30 -0.78
CA PRO A 178 -1.36 -4.37 -0.72
C PRO A 178 -0.66 -4.45 0.63
N LEU A 179 0.64 -4.14 0.67
CA LEU A 179 1.36 -4.04 1.94
C LEU A 179 0.73 -2.96 2.83
N PRO A 180 0.67 -3.15 4.17
CA PRO A 180 0.13 -2.16 5.10
C PRO A 180 0.72 -0.75 4.89
N SER A 181 2.04 -0.66 4.67
CA SER A 181 2.73 0.61 4.39
C SER A 181 2.18 1.36 3.17
N SER A 182 1.73 0.64 2.14
CA SER A 182 1.09 1.23 0.96
C SER A 182 -0.28 1.80 1.30
N VAL A 183 -1.07 1.09 2.11
CA VAL A 183 -2.40 1.53 2.55
C VAL A 183 -2.29 2.79 3.42
N TYR A 184 -1.37 2.80 4.39
CA TYR A 184 -1.11 4.01 5.20
C TYR A 184 -0.67 5.19 4.33
N TYR A 185 0.17 4.96 3.33
CA TYR A 185 0.57 6.00 2.39
C TYR A 185 -0.64 6.54 1.60
N TRP A 186 -1.53 5.67 1.11
CA TRP A 186 -2.74 6.09 0.41
C TRP A 186 -3.70 6.86 1.30
N PHE A 187 -3.89 6.42 2.53
CA PHE A 187 -4.71 7.14 3.51
C PHE A 187 -4.17 8.53 3.78
N ARG A 188 -2.85 8.68 3.92
CA ARG A 188 -2.22 9.99 4.06
C ARG A 188 -2.51 10.89 2.85
N LEU A 189 -2.35 10.38 1.64
CA LEU A 189 -2.67 11.14 0.42
C LEU A 189 -4.15 11.53 0.35
N TRP A 190 -5.04 10.61 0.73
CA TRP A 190 -6.49 10.85 0.80
C TRP A 190 -6.82 11.94 1.82
N ARG A 191 -6.22 11.87 3.01
CA ARG A 191 -6.36 12.87 4.09
C ARG A 191 -5.87 14.23 3.62
N ASP A 192 -4.69 14.30 3.03
CA ASP A 192 -4.11 15.54 2.54
C ASP A 192 -4.99 16.21 1.47
N GLN A 193 -5.69 15.41 0.64
CA GLN A 193 -6.61 15.90 -0.39
C GLN A 193 -7.96 16.37 0.18
N ARG A 194 -8.54 15.67 1.15
CA ARG A 194 -9.89 15.97 1.68
C ARG A 194 -9.91 16.85 2.92
N LEU A 195 -8.98 16.64 3.84
CA LEU A 195 -8.92 17.27 5.16
C LEU A 195 -7.78 18.30 5.27
N GLY A 196 -6.95 18.40 4.23
CA GLY A 196 -5.74 19.22 4.22
C GLY A 196 -4.56 18.53 4.89
N LYS A 197 -3.40 19.17 4.79
CA LYS A 197 -2.17 18.67 5.42
C LYS A 197 -2.33 18.65 6.93
N ASP A 198 -1.61 17.74 7.57
CA ASP A 198 -1.40 17.76 9.02
C ASP A 198 -0.75 19.09 9.39
N VAL A 199 -1.55 20.04 9.87
CA VAL A 199 -1.06 21.32 10.40
C VAL A 199 -0.80 21.07 11.87
N ASP A 200 0.40 21.44 12.33
CA ASP A 200 0.72 21.49 13.76
C ASP A 200 -0.47 22.15 14.50
N PRO A 201 -1.13 21.44 15.44
CA PRO A 201 -2.28 21.97 16.16
C PRO A 201 -2.00 23.35 16.76
N LEU A 202 -0.74 23.62 17.13
CA LEU A 202 -0.33 24.90 17.67
C LEU A 202 -0.42 26.03 16.64
N ASN A 203 0.01 25.78 15.40
CA ASN A 203 -0.08 26.77 14.32
C ASN A 203 -1.54 27.05 13.97
N LYS A 204 -2.38 26.01 13.95
CA LYS A 204 -3.82 26.16 13.69
C LYS A 204 -4.53 26.93 14.80
N LEU A 205 -4.13 26.73 16.06
CA LEU A 205 -4.62 27.52 17.20
C LEU A 205 -4.16 28.98 17.11
N GLN A 206 -2.93 29.23 16.68
CA GLN A 206 -2.43 30.59 16.46
C GLN A 206 -3.21 31.32 15.36
N GLU A 207 -3.52 30.65 14.24
CA GLU A 207 -4.34 31.20 13.15
C GLU A 207 -5.76 31.58 13.62
N LEU A 208 -6.32 30.87 14.60
CA LEU A 208 -7.65 31.13 15.17
C LEU A 208 -7.66 32.18 16.29
N THR A 209 -6.49 32.69 16.71
CA THR A 209 -6.36 33.71 17.77
C THR A 209 -7.28 34.93 17.56
N PRO A 210 -7.42 35.51 16.34
CA PRO A 210 -8.30 36.64 16.10
C PRO A 210 -9.78 36.32 16.36
N THR A 211 -10.24 35.14 15.93
CA THR A 211 -11.62 34.68 16.12
C THR A 211 -11.94 34.45 17.59
N TYR A 212 -10.99 33.92 18.37
CA TYR A 212 -11.15 33.80 19.82
C TYR A 212 -11.20 35.17 20.51
N ALA A 213 -10.39 36.14 20.05
CA ALA A 213 -10.40 37.49 20.59
C ALA A 213 -11.75 38.21 20.37
N GLU A 214 -12.37 38.02 19.20
CA GLU A 214 -13.73 38.51 18.91
C GLU A 214 -14.79 37.90 19.83
N GLN A 215 -14.56 36.67 20.33
CA GLN A 215 -15.40 35.98 21.32
C GLN A 215 -15.03 36.31 22.78
N GLY A 216 -14.11 37.26 22.99
CA GLY A 216 -13.66 37.66 24.33
C GLY A 216 -12.69 36.69 25.00
N LEU A 217 -12.13 35.72 24.24
CA LEU A 217 -11.20 34.71 24.73
C LEU A 217 -9.77 35.05 24.28
N GLY A 218 -8.83 35.09 25.24
CA GLY A 218 -7.40 35.28 24.95
C GLY A 218 -6.66 33.94 24.86
N CYS A 219 -6.00 33.66 23.73
CA CYS A 219 -5.12 32.50 23.58
C CYS A 219 -3.66 32.97 23.46
N ARG A 220 -2.77 32.49 24.36
CA ARG A 220 -1.33 32.73 24.29
C ARG A 220 -0.60 31.39 24.31
N THR A 221 0.15 31.09 23.26
CA THR A 221 0.97 29.89 23.17
C THR A 221 2.39 30.19 23.65
N SER A 222 2.89 29.49 24.68
CA SER A 222 4.31 29.49 25.06
C SER A 222 4.94 28.14 24.71
N LYS A 223 6.13 28.16 24.11
CA LYS A 223 6.94 26.95 23.90
C LYS A 223 7.92 26.85 25.06
N GLU A 224 7.72 25.90 25.96
CA GLU A 224 8.72 25.55 26.97
C GLU A 224 9.77 24.66 26.33
N THR A 225 10.95 25.21 26.06
CA THR A 225 12.13 24.41 25.71
C THR A 225 12.72 23.82 26.99
N SER A 226 12.27 22.63 27.36
CA SER A 226 12.99 21.82 28.34
C SER A 226 14.27 21.30 27.67
N HIS A 227 15.38 22.00 27.85
CA HIS A 227 16.71 21.41 27.63
C HIS A 227 16.90 20.29 28.66
N PRO A 228 17.41 19.09 28.29
CA PRO A 228 17.78 18.09 29.27
C PRO A 228 19.08 18.56 29.95
N THR A 229 18.93 19.38 30.98
CA THR A 229 20.03 19.68 31.90
C THR A 229 20.35 18.40 32.68
N LYS A 230 21.64 18.06 32.69
CA LYS A 230 22.19 16.93 33.42
C LYS A 230 21.79 17.01 34.90
N THR A 231 21.58 15.81 35.47
CA THR A 231 21.41 15.46 36.89
C THR A 231 20.20 16.10 37.59
N ILE A 232 19.03 15.47 37.42
CA ILE A 232 18.11 15.32 38.55
C ILE A 232 18.43 13.96 39.17
N GLU A 233 19.36 13.97 40.13
CA GLU A 233 19.38 12.90 41.13
C GLU A 233 18.04 12.98 41.88
N ASP A 234 17.28 11.88 41.81
CA ASP A 234 16.07 11.61 42.59
C ASP A 234 14.72 12.23 42.21
N ALA A 235 14.42 12.37 40.91
CA ALA A 235 13.01 12.54 40.49
C ALA A 235 12.21 11.25 40.75
N ARG A 236 11.40 11.24 41.83
CA ARG A 236 10.38 10.21 42.07
C ARG A 236 9.06 10.68 41.46
N PHE A 237 8.47 9.85 40.60
CA PHE A 237 7.12 10.06 40.10
C PHE A 237 6.13 9.63 41.18
N SER A 238 5.19 10.50 41.57
CA SER A 238 4.16 10.17 42.56
C SER A 238 2.77 10.16 41.93
N CYS A 239 1.94 9.23 42.39
CA CYS A 239 0.54 9.12 42.02
C CYS A 239 -0.27 10.07 42.90
N CYS A 240 -0.98 11.01 42.28
CA CYS A 240 -1.84 11.96 42.98
C CYS A 240 -3.09 11.32 43.60
N PHE A 241 -3.44 10.08 43.22
CA PHE A 241 -4.64 9.40 43.71
C PHE A 241 -4.42 8.61 45.01
N CYS A 242 -3.24 8.02 45.20
CA CYS A 242 -2.95 7.18 46.38
C CYS A 242 -1.58 7.44 47.03
N GLY A 243 -0.82 8.42 46.53
CA GLY A 243 0.51 8.75 47.07
C GLY A 243 1.61 7.75 46.72
N HIS A 244 1.34 6.71 45.92
CA HIS A 244 2.36 5.76 45.48
C HIS A 244 3.47 6.45 44.69
N ALA A 245 4.73 6.25 45.06
CA ALA A 245 5.88 6.85 44.39
C ALA A 245 6.78 5.79 43.74
N SER A 246 7.15 6.02 42.48
CA SER A 246 8.06 5.17 41.70
C SER A 246 9.24 5.99 41.19
N ARG A 247 10.43 5.40 41.19
CA ARG A 247 11.63 5.95 40.54
C ARG A 247 11.69 5.64 39.04
N ASP A 248 10.84 4.73 38.57
CA ASP A 248 10.73 4.35 37.16
C ASP A 248 9.43 4.89 36.54
N GLN A 249 9.55 5.55 35.38
CA GLN A 249 8.44 6.07 34.60
C GLN A 249 7.50 4.95 34.12
N ARG A 250 8.03 3.77 33.77
CA ARG A 250 7.15 2.65 33.37
C ARG A 250 6.38 2.12 34.57
N GLY A 251 7.03 2.05 35.74
CA GLY A 251 6.39 1.73 37.02
C GLY A 251 5.20 2.63 37.35
N ILE A 252 5.36 3.96 37.26
CA ILE A 252 4.25 4.88 37.57
C ILE A 252 3.12 4.82 36.54
N ILE A 253 3.43 4.62 35.25
CA ILE A 253 2.42 4.47 34.20
C ILE A 253 1.60 3.19 34.42
N GLY A 254 2.26 2.06 34.72
CA GLY A 254 1.57 0.80 35.04
C GLY A 254 0.65 0.94 36.26
N HIS A 255 1.11 1.67 37.28
CA HIS A 255 0.30 1.98 38.47
C HIS A 255 -0.92 2.86 38.17
N LEU A 256 -0.78 3.90 37.32
CA LEU A 256 -1.91 4.74 36.89
C LEU A 256 -2.93 3.95 36.05
N ILE A 257 -2.48 2.97 35.26
CA ILE A 257 -3.36 2.08 34.51
C ILE A 257 -4.15 1.15 35.45
N ALA A 258 -3.57 0.72 36.58
CA ALA A 258 -4.30 -0.03 37.59
C ALA A 258 -5.45 0.81 38.19
N HIS A 259 -5.21 2.09 38.48
CA HIS A 259 -6.27 3.01 38.91
C HIS A 259 -7.41 3.17 37.90
N SER A 260 -7.11 3.18 36.59
CA SER A 260 -8.15 3.26 35.57
C SER A 260 -8.90 1.93 35.38
N GLY A 261 -8.24 0.79 35.64
CA GLY A 261 -8.91 -0.52 35.73
C GLY A 261 -9.91 -0.59 36.88
N ASP A 262 -9.57 -0.01 38.04
CA ASP A 262 -10.46 0.03 39.20
C ASP A 262 -11.67 0.97 38.98
N GLN A 263 -11.50 2.06 38.21
CA GLN A 263 -12.62 2.93 37.82
C GLN A 263 -13.54 2.33 36.76
N LEU A 264 -13.04 1.46 35.87
CA LEU A 264 -13.87 0.76 34.88
C LEU A 264 -14.80 -0.30 35.51
N THR A 265 -14.58 -0.67 36.77
CA THR A 265 -15.46 -1.58 37.50
C THR A 265 -16.72 -0.89 38.05
N ILE A 266 -16.73 0.45 38.13
CA ILE A 266 -17.85 1.23 38.70
C ILE A 266 -18.91 1.60 37.64
N LEU A 267 -18.63 1.45 36.34
CA LEU A 267 -19.60 1.69 35.24
C LEU A 267 -20.15 0.42 34.58
N ALA A 268 -19.79 -0.76 35.11
CA ALA A 268 -20.19 -2.05 34.56
C ALA A 268 -21.65 -2.55 34.81
N PRO A 269 -22.55 -1.94 35.63
CA PRO A 269 -23.89 -2.54 35.82
C PRO A 269 -24.87 -2.37 34.65
N ALA A 270 -24.58 -1.55 33.63
CA ALA A 270 -25.60 -1.17 32.64
C ALA A 270 -25.72 -2.06 31.39
N LEU A 271 -24.92 -3.13 31.22
CA LEU A 271 -24.91 -3.91 29.97
C LEU A 271 -25.03 -5.44 30.12
N ARG A 272 -25.55 -5.96 31.24
CA ARG A 272 -25.88 -7.40 31.34
C ARG A 272 -27.35 -7.64 31.70
N GLY A 273 -28.18 -7.78 30.66
CA GLY A 273 -29.39 -8.60 30.73
C GLY A 273 -29.01 -10.10 30.73
N PRO A 274 -29.89 -10.99 31.22
CA PRO A 274 -29.48 -12.28 31.75
C PRO A 274 -29.52 -13.38 30.68
N PHE A 275 -28.45 -14.17 30.59
CA PHE A 275 -28.53 -15.53 30.05
C PHE A 275 -27.60 -16.46 30.83
N SER A 276 -28.24 -17.21 31.73
CA SER A 276 -28.08 -18.62 32.10
C SER A 276 -26.68 -19.24 32.22
N GLU A 277 -26.36 -19.54 33.49
CA GLU A 277 -25.82 -20.80 34.05
C GLU A 277 -25.17 -21.85 33.14
N GLY A 278 -23.98 -22.28 33.58
CA GLY A 278 -23.35 -23.54 33.16
C GLY A 278 -21.99 -23.74 33.83
N ALA A 279 -22.00 -24.15 35.11
CA ALA A 279 -20.86 -24.78 35.79
C ALA A 279 -20.30 -25.95 34.95
N LYS A 280 -19.04 -26.38 35.03
CA LYS A 280 -18.33 -26.79 36.25
C LYS A 280 -16.86 -27.10 35.90
N LEU A 281 -16.01 -26.76 36.85
CA LEU A 281 -14.58 -27.09 36.94
C LEU A 281 -14.41 -28.61 37.14
N GLU A 282 -13.50 -29.26 36.39
CA GLU A 282 -12.89 -30.52 36.86
C GLU A 282 -11.38 -30.53 36.62
N SER A 283 -10.70 -30.76 37.73
CA SER A 283 -9.27 -30.92 37.95
C SER A 283 -8.94 -32.41 37.85
N THR A 284 -7.88 -32.78 37.13
CA THR A 284 -7.33 -34.14 37.20
C THR A 284 -5.91 -34.12 37.72
N HIS A 285 -5.78 -34.59 38.96
CA HIS A 285 -4.59 -35.15 39.58
C HIS A 285 -3.87 -36.14 38.64
N ARG A 286 -2.54 -36.07 38.60
CA ARG A 286 -1.66 -37.16 38.13
C ARG A 286 -0.96 -37.74 39.35
N ASP A 287 -1.19 -39.02 39.61
CA ASP A 287 -0.16 -39.92 40.10
C ASP A 287 -0.58 -41.38 39.84
N SER A 288 0.31 -42.12 39.17
CA SER A 288 0.74 -43.49 39.48
C SER A 288 1.30 -44.22 38.25
N LYS A 289 2.62 -44.44 38.34
CA LYS A 289 3.51 -45.47 37.73
C LYS A 289 3.03 -46.91 38.14
N PRO A 290 3.73 -48.04 37.87
CA PRO A 290 4.91 -48.36 37.04
C PRO A 290 4.79 -49.73 36.31
N PRO A 291 5.89 -50.38 35.91
CA PRO A 291 6.14 -51.79 36.23
C PRO A 291 7.02 -51.97 37.48
#